data_AF-A0A7S4REB2-F1
#
_entry.id   AF-A0A7S4REB2-F1
#
_cell.length_a   1.000
_cell.length_b   1.000
_cell.length_c   1.000
_cell.angle_alpha   90.00
_cell.angle_beta   90.00
_cell.angle_gamma   90.00
#
_symmetry.space_group_name_H-M   'P 1'
#
loop_
_entity.id
_entity.type
_entity.pdbx_description
1 polymer ?
#
loop_
_entity_poly.entity_id
_entity_poly.type
_entity_poly.pdbx_seq_one_letter_code
_entity_poly.pdbx_strand_id
1 'polypeptide(L)'
;EEQEEEEMEVDEEPPKVELTADERGRWFRKTPVPDMSPFALSTSFTKFSIPEQEDGFDQVRFEWSKGDKCKEYLKQWVRDRKLTTRIEDLEPSEWFNNRWKDWQKALQAWHAKQNQHKAAVAKKTAEAAAKAAKRKAEAEKAAAAKAKAEKEKAEKEKAAEEGGEAQGDGQKEESAKEDAEAAAPPEEEKEEKEEPTVDFDKLDVFSV
;
A
#
# COMPACT_ATOMS: atom_id res chain seq x y z
N GLU A 1 80.55 6.05 73.95
CA GLU A 1 80.21 5.46 72.66
C GLU A 1 78.80 5.95 72.31
N GLU A 2 78.60 7.04 71.56
CA GLU A 2 79.00 7.23 70.14
C GLU A 2 78.19 6.24 69.30
N GLN A 3 77.18 6.61 68.51
CA GLN A 3 77.10 7.38 67.25
C GLN A 3 75.66 7.04 66.74
N GLU A 4 74.90 7.76 65.93
CA GLU A 4 75.04 8.95 65.09
C GLU A 4 73.61 9.25 64.59
N GLU A 5 73.33 10.51 64.28
CA GLU A 5 72.19 10.94 63.47
C GLU A 5 72.13 10.18 62.14
N GLU A 6 70.93 9.77 61.71
CA GLU A 6 70.65 9.66 60.28
C GLU A 6 69.23 10.18 60.02
N GLU A 7 69.22 11.50 59.88
CA GLU A 7 68.26 12.34 59.18
C GLU A 7 67.99 11.73 57.79
N MET A 8 66.94 10.90 57.67
CA MET A 8 66.37 10.56 56.36
C MET A 8 65.26 11.53 56.04
N GLU A 9 65.70 12.71 55.60
CA GLU A 9 64.95 13.66 54.78
C GLU A 9 64.59 12.96 53.46
N VAL A 10 63.49 12.21 53.46
CA VAL A 10 62.85 11.75 52.23
C VAL A 10 61.82 12.80 51.85
N ASP A 11 62.30 13.88 51.24
CA ASP A 11 61.49 14.80 50.46
C ASP A 11 61.08 14.06 49.17
N GLU A 12 60.13 13.13 49.31
CA GLU A 12 59.47 12.49 48.18
C GLU A 12 58.59 13.55 47.50
N GLU A 13 59.21 14.34 46.62
CA GLU A 13 58.49 15.21 45.71
C GLU A 13 57.39 14.38 45.01
N PRO A 14 56.13 14.83 45.05
CA PRO A 14 55.03 14.05 44.50
C PRO A 14 55.29 13.74 43.02
N PRO A 15 54.97 12.52 42.56
CA PRO A 15 55.31 12.07 41.22
C PRO A 15 54.83 13.08 40.18
N LYS A 16 55.79 13.66 39.46
CA LYS A 16 55.54 14.64 38.40
C LYS A 16 54.79 13.93 37.27
N VAL A 17 53.47 14.08 37.27
CA VAL A 17 52.58 13.55 36.21
C VAL A 17 52.91 14.26 34.91
N GLU A 18 53.86 13.73 34.15
CA GLU A 18 54.13 14.20 32.80
C GLU A 18 53.04 13.68 31.86
N LEU A 19 52.22 14.59 31.33
CA LEU A 19 51.22 14.26 30.31
C LEU A 19 51.91 13.52 29.16
N THR A 20 51.45 12.31 28.85
CA THR A 20 51.92 11.57 27.68
C THR A 20 51.67 12.36 26.39
N ALA A 21 52.40 12.07 25.31
CA ALA A 21 52.24 12.78 24.04
C ALA A 21 50.78 12.72 23.53
N ASP A 22 50.10 11.59 23.75
CA ASP A 22 48.70 11.38 23.41
C ASP A 22 47.74 12.21 24.30
N GLU A 23 48.12 12.52 25.54
CA GLU A 23 47.34 13.36 26.44
C GLU A 23 47.40 14.83 26.09
N ARG A 24 48.55 15.31 25.62
CA ARG A 24 48.71 16.72 25.20
C ARG A 24 47.88 17.06 23.95
N GLY A 25 47.58 16.06 23.12
CA GLY A 25 46.71 16.21 21.95
C GLY A 25 45.20 16.17 22.28
N ARG A 26 44.81 15.75 23.49
CA ARG A 26 43.41 15.62 23.89
C ARG A 26 42.89 16.93 24.50
N TRP A 27 42.25 17.74 23.66
CA TRP A 27 41.59 18.98 24.09
C TRP A 27 40.33 18.74 24.95
N PHE A 28 39.65 17.62 24.73
CA PHE A 28 38.41 17.27 25.42
C PHE A 28 38.57 15.96 26.18
N ARG A 29 38.23 15.98 27.48
CA ARG A 29 38.19 14.78 28.32
C ARG A 29 37.10 13.83 27.81
N LYS A 30 37.43 12.57 27.57
CA LYS A 30 36.45 11.52 27.31
C LYS A 30 36.02 10.91 28.63
N THR A 31 34.77 11.09 29.01
CA THR A 31 34.17 10.42 30.16
C THR A 31 33.56 9.07 29.72
N PRO A 32 33.57 8.05 30.59
CA PRO A 32 32.91 6.77 30.30
C PRO A 32 31.38 6.93 30.24
N VAL A 33 30.84 7.87 31.01
CA VAL A 33 29.43 8.24 31.00
C VAL A 33 29.28 9.58 30.25
N PRO A 34 28.55 9.63 29.14
CA PRO A 34 28.28 10.87 28.44
C PRO A 34 27.32 11.76 29.24
N ASP A 35 27.52 13.07 29.19
CA ASP A 35 26.71 14.06 29.95
C ASP A 35 25.28 14.20 29.41
N MET A 36 25.08 13.93 28.11
CA MET A 36 23.77 13.96 27.47
C MET A 36 23.41 12.59 26.91
N SER A 37 22.11 12.28 26.93
CA SER A 37 21.61 11.11 26.23
C SER A 37 21.85 11.25 24.72
N PRO A 38 22.05 10.13 24.00
CA PRO A 38 22.26 10.17 22.54
C PRO A 38 21.12 10.89 21.80
N PHE A 39 19.88 10.75 22.30
CA PHE A 39 18.68 11.41 21.76
C PHE A 39 18.68 12.93 21.97
N ALA A 40 19.05 13.40 23.17
CA ALA A 40 19.14 14.83 23.44
C ALA A 40 20.25 15.48 22.60
N LEU A 41 21.37 14.77 22.44
CA LEU A 41 22.47 15.22 21.58
C LEU A 41 22.04 15.29 20.11
N SER A 42 21.40 14.24 19.56
CA SER A 42 20.99 14.20 18.14
C SER A 42 19.95 15.26 17.76
N THR A 43 19.15 15.72 18.71
CA THR A 43 18.13 16.76 18.49
C THR A 43 18.69 18.19 18.57
N SER A 44 19.80 18.39 19.31
CA SER A 44 20.31 19.73 19.65
C SER A 44 21.63 20.10 18.98
N PHE A 45 22.45 19.13 18.57
CA PHE A 45 23.82 19.40 18.10
C PHE A 45 23.90 20.32 16.88
N THR A 46 22.85 20.38 16.06
CA THR A 46 22.76 21.27 14.89
C THR A 46 22.54 22.73 15.28
N LYS A 47 22.06 22.99 16.50
CA LYS A 47 21.75 24.32 17.04
C LYS A 47 22.93 24.91 17.83
N PHE A 48 24.05 24.19 17.95
CA PHE A 48 25.22 24.67 18.66
C PHE A 48 25.91 25.77 17.84
N SER A 49 26.11 26.92 18.48
CA SER A 49 26.86 28.06 17.94
C SER A 49 27.96 28.46 18.93
N ILE A 50 28.91 29.25 18.43
CA ILE A 50 29.89 29.92 19.28
C ILE A 50 29.31 31.29 19.61
N PRO A 51 29.39 31.75 20.87
CA PRO A 51 28.91 33.07 21.25
C PRO A 51 29.58 34.16 20.40
N GLU A 52 28.76 35.01 19.80
CA GLU A 52 29.19 36.20 19.07
C GLU A 52 28.84 37.46 19.87
N GLN A 53 29.48 38.59 19.55
CA GLN A 53 29.20 39.84 20.27
C GLN A 53 27.75 40.32 20.04
N GLU A 54 27.12 39.89 18.95
CA GLU A 54 25.71 40.14 18.63
C GLU A 54 24.73 39.44 19.57
N ASP A 55 25.15 38.40 20.30
CA ASP A 55 24.32 37.72 21.31
C ASP A 55 24.17 38.53 22.62
N GLY A 56 24.80 39.70 22.71
CA GLY A 56 24.68 40.61 23.86
C GLY A 56 25.74 40.41 24.96
N PHE A 57 26.86 39.77 24.66
CA PHE A 57 27.97 39.61 25.60
C PHE A 57 28.87 40.85 25.65
N ASP A 58 29.24 41.32 26.85
CA ASP A 58 30.17 42.44 27.03
C ASP A 58 31.57 42.15 26.47
N GLN A 59 32.06 40.92 26.62
CA GLN A 59 33.33 40.47 26.05
C GLN A 59 33.38 38.95 25.87
N VAL A 60 33.74 38.49 24.67
CA VAL A 60 34.04 37.07 24.39
C VAL A 60 35.55 36.87 24.32
N ARG A 61 36.12 36.14 25.29
CA ARG A 61 37.55 35.80 25.33
C ARG A 61 37.76 34.35 24.93
N PHE A 62 38.57 34.12 23.90
CA PHE A 62 38.96 32.77 23.49
C PHE A 62 40.32 32.40 24.08
N GLU A 63 40.32 31.75 25.25
CA GLU A 63 41.54 31.44 26.00
C GLU A 63 42.26 30.19 25.48
N TRP A 64 41.51 29.24 24.93
CA TRP A 64 42.02 27.93 24.51
C TRP A 64 42.58 27.93 23.07
N SER A 65 41.96 28.68 22.16
CA SER A 65 42.37 28.77 20.75
C SER A 65 41.86 30.06 20.12
N LYS A 66 42.32 30.40 18.91
CA LYS A 66 41.83 31.58 18.19
C LYS A 66 40.37 31.38 17.77
N GLY A 67 39.57 32.45 17.79
CA GLY A 67 38.13 32.40 17.49
C GLY A 67 37.79 31.67 16.18
N ASP A 68 38.55 31.91 15.10
CA ASP A 68 38.33 31.24 13.80
C ASP A 68 38.51 29.72 13.88
N LYS A 69 39.55 29.26 14.59
CA LYS A 69 39.80 27.82 14.79
C LYS A 69 38.67 27.17 15.59
N CYS A 70 38.12 27.87 16.56
CA CYS A 70 36.96 27.39 17.31
C CYS A 70 35.75 27.23 16.38
N LYS A 71 35.47 28.22 15.53
CA LYS A 71 34.36 28.18 14.56
C LYS A 71 34.51 27.03 13.56
N GLU A 72 35.72 26.82 13.04
CA GLU A 72 36.03 25.70 12.16
C GLU A 72 35.86 24.36 12.86
N TYR A 73 36.37 24.22 14.09
CA TYR A 73 36.23 23.00 14.87
C TYR A 73 34.76 22.63 15.12
N LEU A 74 33.93 23.59 15.52
CA LEU A 74 32.51 23.34 15.75
C LEU A 74 31.80 22.91 14.45
N LYS A 75 32.09 23.59 13.33
CA LYS A 75 31.54 23.21 12.01
C LYS A 75 31.95 21.78 11.62
N GLN A 76 33.21 21.42 11.81
CA GLN A 76 33.70 20.08 11.52
C GLN A 76 33.05 19.03 12.44
N TRP A 77 32.96 19.32 13.73
CA TRP A 77 32.31 18.45 14.71
C TRP A 77 30.83 18.23 14.39
N VAL A 78 30.08 19.28 14.03
CA VAL A 78 28.69 19.17 13.59
C VAL A 78 28.58 18.32 12.32
N ARG A 79 29.46 18.51 11.34
CA ARG A 79 29.48 17.71 10.10
C ARG A 79 29.73 16.24 10.40
N ASP A 80 30.72 15.93 11.23
CA ASP A 80 31.08 14.56 11.58
C ASP A 80 29.94 13.90 12.37
N ARG A 81 29.20 14.67 13.19
CA ARG A 81 27.98 14.18 13.85
C ARG A 81 26.82 13.95 12.88
N LYS A 82 26.61 14.82 11.89
CA LYS A 82 25.60 14.58 10.83
C LYS A 82 25.86 13.27 10.06
N LEU A 83 27.13 12.87 9.91
CA LEU A 83 27.49 11.63 9.23
C LEU A 83 27.38 10.38 10.12
N THR A 84 27.65 10.51 11.42
CA THR A 84 27.78 9.37 12.35
C THR A 84 26.56 9.15 13.24
N THR A 85 25.67 10.14 13.35
CA THR A 85 24.50 10.07 14.25
C THR A 85 23.21 10.18 13.47
N ARG A 86 22.20 9.43 13.91
CA ARG A 86 20.83 9.53 13.37
C ARG A 86 20.27 10.91 13.69
N ILE A 87 19.78 11.61 12.67
CA ILE A 87 19.10 12.89 12.81
C ILE A 87 17.61 12.60 12.99
N GLU A 88 17.02 13.02 14.11
CA GLU A 88 15.60 12.77 14.40
C GLU A 88 14.67 13.78 13.73
N ASP A 89 15.11 15.03 13.55
CA ASP A 89 14.31 16.14 13.00
C ASP A 89 14.38 16.25 11.45
N LEU A 90 14.63 15.14 10.75
CA LEU A 90 14.72 15.17 9.28
C LEU A 90 13.32 15.11 8.65
N GLU A 91 12.81 16.26 8.24
CA GLU A 91 11.55 16.34 7.51
C GLU A 91 11.75 16.15 5.99
N PRO A 92 10.87 15.40 5.30
CA PRO A 92 10.90 15.33 3.85
C PRO A 92 10.72 16.72 3.24
N SER A 93 11.56 17.04 2.24
CA SER A 93 11.50 18.32 1.56
C SER A 93 10.18 18.53 0.81
N GLU A 94 9.87 19.77 0.46
CA GLU A 94 8.69 20.11 -0.32
C GLU A 94 8.59 19.30 -1.64
N TRP A 95 9.73 19.06 -2.29
CA TRP A 95 9.81 18.20 -3.48
C TRP A 95 9.24 16.80 -3.24
N PHE A 96 9.59 16.17 -2.12
CA PHE A 96 9.07 14.84 -1.77
C PHE A 96 7.58 14.89 -1.49
N ASN A 97 7.12 15.88 -0.73
CA ASN A 97 5.70 16.05 -0.42
C ASN A 97 4.85 16.27 -1.67
N ASN A 98 5.36 16.99 -2.66
CA ASN A 98 4.67 17.19 -3.94
C ASN A 98 4.59 15.88 -4.73
N ARG A 99 5.71 15.16 -4.87
CA ARG A 99 5.72 13.84 -5.54
C ARG A 99 4.84 12.82 -4.83
N TRP A 100 4.81 12.84 -3.51
CA TRP A 100 3.95 11.98 -2.70
C TRP A 100 2.47 12.24 -2.98
N LYS A 101 2.05 13.51 -3.05
CA LYS A 101 0.68 13.89 -3.40
C LYS A 101 0.30 13.42 -4.80
N ASP A 102 1.18 13.58 -5.78
CA ASP A 102 0.91 13.16 -7.15
C ASP A 102 0.81 11.64 -7.27
N TRP A 103 1.69 10.91 -6.58
CA TRP A 103 1.60 9.46 -6.47
C TRP A 103 0.28 9.01 -5.83
N GLN A 104 -0.14 9.65 -4.72
CA GLN A 104 -1.42 9.34 -4.09
C GLN A 104 -2.61 9.59 -5.04
N LYS A 105 -2.60 10.67 -5.83
CA LYS A 105 -3.65 10.93 -6.84
C LYS A 105 -3.69 9.83 -7.90
N ALA A 106 -2.53 9.43 -8.43
CA ALA A 106 -2.43 8.37 -9.44
C ALA A 106 -2.96 7.03 -8.89
N LEU A 107 -2.57 6.68 -7.67
CA LEU A 107 -3.01 5.48 -6.98
C LEU A 107 -4.53 5.47 -6.74
N GLN A 108 -5.11 6.59 -6.30
CA GLN A 108 -6.56 6.71 -6.14
C GLN A 108 -7.29 6.61 -7.47
N ALA A 109 -6.73 7.18 -8.54
CA ALA A 109 -7.31 7.07 -9.89
C ALA A 109 -7.33 5.61 -10.38
N TRP A 110 -6.28 4.82 -10.11
CA TRP A 110 -6.28 3.40 -10.47
C TRP A 110 -7.25 2.57 -9.63
N HIS A 111 -7.32 2.80 -8.31
CA HIS A 111 -8.33 2.12 -7.49
C HIS A 111 -9.74 2.45 -7.93
N ALA A 112 -10.03 3.70 -8.29
CA ALA A 112 -11.32 4.10 -8.82
C ALA A 112 -11.65 3.35 -10.13
N LYS A 113 -10.72 3.33 -11.10
CA LYS A 113 -10.90 2.58 -12.36
C LYS A 113 -11.09 1.08 -12.12
N GLN A 114 -10.29 0.49 -11.23
CA GLN A 114 -10.38 -0.93 -10.89
C GLN A 114 -11.74 -1.26 -10.26
N ASN A 115 -12.22 -0.43 -9.33
CA ASN A 115 -13.50 -0.62 -8.67
C ASN A 115 -14.67 -0.43 -9.63
N GLN A 116 -14.59 0.55 -10.55
CA GLN A 116 -15.57 0.72 -11.63
C GLN A 116 -15.64 -0.51 -12.52
N HIS A 117 -14.50 -1.09 -12.91
CA HIS A 117 -14.47 -2.30 -13.71
C HIS A 117 -15.10 -3.49 -12.95
N LYS A 118 -14.70 -3.70 -11.69
CA LYS A 118 -15.30 -4.75 -10.83
C LYS A 118 -16.82 -4.59 -10.69
N ALA A 119 -17.30 -3.37 -10.48
CA ALA A 119 -18.72 -3.07 -10.39
C ALA A 119 -19.46 -3.34 -11.72
N ALA A 120 -18.86 -2.99 -12.85
CA ALA A 120 -19.43 -3.26 -14.17
C ALA A 120 -19.54 -4.77 -14.47
N VAL A 121 -18.51 -5.54 -14.12
CA VAL A 121 -18.52 -7.01 -14.24
C VAL A 121 -19.58 -7.63 -13.31
N ALA A 122 -19.66 -7.17 -12.06
CA ALA A 122 -20.68 -7.63 -11.11
C ALA A 122 -22.10 -7.33 -11.62
N LYS A 123 -22.32 -6.15 -12.21
CA LYS A 123 -23.62 -5.80 -12.81
C LYS A 123 -23.96 -6.68 -14.00
N LYS A 124 -23.03 -6.88 -14.94
CA LYS A 124 -23.25 -7.74 -16.12
C LYS A 124 -23.54 -9.19 -15.74
N THR A 125 -22.81 -9.74 -14.76
CA THR A 125 -23.03 -11.10 -14.27
C THR A 125 -24.38 -11.23 -13.55
N ALA A 126 -24.77 -10.23 -12.75
CA ALA A 126 -26.09 -10.20 -12.11
C ALA A 126 -27.24 -10.09 -13.13
N GLU A 127 -27.10 -9.24 -14.15
CA GLU A 127 -28.09 -9.11 -15.23
C GLU A 127 -28.21 -10.39 -16.08
N ALA A 128 -27.08 -11.04 -16.39
CA ALA A 128 -27.07 -12.33 -17.08
C ALA A 128 -27.73 -13.43 -16.24
N ALA A 129 -27.43 -13.50 -14.94
CA ALA A 129 -28.04 -14.44 -14.02
C ALA A 129 -29.56 -14.20 -13.87
N ALA A 130 -29.99 -12.94 -13.77
CA ALA A 130 -31.41 -12.58 -13.70
C ALA A 130 -32.16 -12.93 -14.99
N LYS A 131 -31.57 -12.67 -16.16
CA LYS A 131 -32.17 -13.05 -17.46
C LYS A 131 -32.24 -14.57 -17.63
N ALA A 132 -31.21 -15.30 -17.21
CA ALA A 132 -31.21 -16.77 -17.21
C ALA A 132 -32.27 -17.34 -16.25
N ALA A 133 -32.41 -16.78 -15.05
CA ALA A 133 -33.43 -17.18 -14.07
C ALA A 133 -34.84 -16.91 -14.59
N LYS A 134 -35.07 -15.74 -15.22
CA LYS A 134 -36.37 -15.42 -15.83
C LYS A 134 -36.74 -16.37 -16.97
N ARG A 135 -35.78 -16.67 -17.87
CA ARG A 135 -35.99 -17.66 -18.95
C ARG A 135 -36.29 -19.06 -18.42
N LYS A 136 -35.59 -19.50 -17.38
CA LYS A 136 -35.86 -20.80 -16.72
C LYS A 136 -37.26 -20.83 -16.09
N ALA A 137 -37.64 -19.77 -15.37
CA ALA A 137 -38.97 -19.68 -14.75
C ALA A 137 -40.12 -19.62 -15.77
N GLU A 138 -39.93 -18.93 -16.90
CA GLU A 138 -40.92 -18.90 -17.99
C GLU A 138 -41.03 -20.26 -18.70
N ALA A 139 -39.91 -20.94 -18.94
CA ALA A 139 -39.90 -22.29 -19.51
C ALA A 139 -40.58 -23.32 -18.59
N GLU A 140 -40.34 -23.24 -17.27
CA GLU A 140 -40.95 -24.14 -16.28
C GLU A 140 -42.46 -23.89 -16.14
N LYS A 141 -42.90 -22.62 -16.17
CA LYS A 141 -44.33 -22.27 -16.21
C LYS A 141 -45.01 -22.76 -17.50
N ALA A 142 -44.35 -22.62 -18.65
CA ALA A 142 -44.87 -23.11 -19.92
C ALA A 142 -44.96 -24.65 -19.95
N ALA A 143 -43.95 -25.35 -19.40
CA ALA A 143 -43.99 -26.81 -19.26
C ALA A 143 -45.09 -27.27 -18.30
N ALA A 144 -45.27 -26.61 -17.16
CA ALA A 144 -46.34 -26.91 -16.21
C ALA A 144 -47.74 -26.65 -16.79
N ALA A 145 -47.91 -25.59 -17.60
CA ALA A 145 -49.16 -25.31 -18.28
C ALA A 145 -49.49 -26.36 -19.35
N LYS A 146 -48.50 -26.80 -20.14
CA LYS A 146 -48.67 -27.90 -21.11
C LYS A 146 -49.03 -29.22 -20.42
N ALA A 147 -48.35 -29.56 -19.33
CA ALA A 147 -48.64 -30.78 -18.57
C ALA A 147 -50.05 -30.77 -17.92
N LYS A 148 -50.54 -29.60 -17.50
CA LYS A 148 -51.93 -29.47 -17.00
C LYS A 148 -52.94 -29.59 -18.13
N ALA A 149 -52.72 -28.93 -19.27
CA ALA A 149 -53.62 -29.03 -20.41
C ALA A 149 -53.71 -30.44 -21.00
N GLU A 150 -52.60 -31.20 -20.97
CA GLU A 150 -52.55 -32.60 -21.42
C GLU A 150 -53.31 -33.53 -20.45
N LYS A 151 -53.17 -33.32 -19.13
CA LYS A 151 -53.98 -34.03 -18.13
C LYS A 151 -55.48 -33.75 -18.27
N GLU A 152 -55.85 -32.49 -18.49
CA GLU A 152 -57.25 -32.08 -18.62
C GLU A 152 -57.89 -32.59 -19.92
N LYS A 153 -57.11 -32.71 -21.01
CA LYS A 153 -57.53 -33.40 -22.23
C LYS A 153 -57.70 -34.90 -22.01
N ALA A 154 -56.74 -35.57 -21.36
CA ALA A 154 -56.84 -37.00 -21.07
C ALA A 154 -58.00 -37.35 -20.12
N GLU A 155 -58.38 -36.44 -19.21
CA GLU A 155 -59.53 -36.61 -18.33
C GLU A 155 -60.87 -36.40 -19.05
N LYS A 156 -60.93 -35.45 -20.00
CA LYS A 156 -62.09 -35.28 -20.88
C LYS A 156 -62.28 -36.42 -21.88
N GLU A 157 -61.20 -37.01 -22.38
CA GLU A 157 -61.26 -38.17 -23.28
C GLU A 157 -61.76 -39.42 -22.55
N LYS A 158 -61.37 -39.61 -21.28
CA LYS A 158 -61.92 -40.67 -20.43
C LYS A 158 -63.38 -40.45 -20.03
N ALA A 159 -63.81 -39.20 -19.85
CA ALA A 159 -65.22 -38.88 -19.55
C ALA A 159 -66.13 -39.00 -20.79
N ALA A 160 -65.59 -38.92 -22.00
CA ALA A 160 -66.33 -39.13 -23.25
C ALA A 160 -66.52 -40.62 -23.60
N GLU A 161 -65.68 -41.51 -23.04
CA GLU A 161 -65.81 -42.97 -23.24
C GLU A 161 -66.86 -43.61 -22.31
N GLU A 162 -67.35 -42.91 -21.27
CA GLU A 162 -68.39 -43.39 -20.35
C GLU A 162 -69.81 -42.87 -20.67
N GLY A 163 -70.01 -42.16 -21.78
CA GLY A 163 -71.30 -41.56 -22.13
C GLY A 163 -71.59 -41.49 -23.63
N GLY A 164 -71.95 -42.62 -24.26
CA GLY A 164 -72.60 -42.60 -25.56
C GLY A 164 -72.53 -43.90 -26.37
N GLU A 165 -73.36 -44.89 -26.03
CA GLU A 165 -73.73 -45.97 -26.95
C GLU A 165 -75.01 -45.55 -27.71
N ALA A 166 -74.90 -45.29 -29.03
CA ALA A 166 -75.89 -45.60 -30.08
C ALA A 166 -75.65 -44.78 -31.38
N GLN A 167 -74.77 -45.33 -32.23
CA GLN A 167 -74.97 -45.64 -33.65
C GLN A 167 -75.48 -44.55 -34.64
N GLY A 168 -74.66 -44.28 -35.67
CA GLY A 168 -75.08 -43.58 -36.89
C GLY A 168 -73.97 -43.51 -37.95
N ASP A 169 -74.09 -44.37 -38.96
CA ASP A 169 -73.22 -44.68 -40.11
C ASP A 169 -72.97 -43.53 -41.11
N GLY A 170 -71.83 -43.58 -41.85
CA GLY A 170 -71.79 -43.11 -43.26
C GLY A 170 -70.82 -42.01 -43.69
N GLN A 171 -69.57 -42.42 -44.02
CA GLN A 171 -68.81 -42.13 -45.26
C GLN A 171 -68.43 -40.67 -45.70
N LYS A 172 -67.12 -40.41 -45.89
CA LYS A 172 -66.43 -40.17 -47.20
C LYS A 172 -65.24 -39.17 -47.17
N GLU A 173 -64.09 -39.65 -47.68
CA GLU A 173 -62.93 -39.00 -48.36
C GLU A 173 -62.37 -37.64 -47.84
N GLU A 174 -61.11 -37.53 -47.42
CA GLU A 174 -59.84 -37.51 -48.18
C GLU A 174 -59.33 -36.08 -48.48
N SER A 175 -58.15 -35.73 -47.93
CA SER A 175 -57.08 -34.85 -48.44
C SER A 175 -56.19 -34.42 -47.26
N ALA A 176 -55.00 -35.01 -47.08
CA ALA A 176 -53.70 -34.59 -47.65
C ALA A 176 -53.29 -33.18 -47.16
N LYS A 177 -52.39 -33.04 -46.18
CA LYS A 177 -50.90 -33.07 -46.23
C LYS A 177 -50.31 -31.69 -46.60
N GLU A 178 -49.15 -31.38 -46.01
CA GLU A 178 -48.33 -30.14 -46.06
C GLU A 178 -48.74 -29.09 -45.01
N ASP A 179 -47.87 -28.55 -44.15
CA ASP A 179 -46.44 -28.33 -44.30
C ASP A 179 -45.70 -28.37 -42.95
N ALA A 180 -44.58 -29.08 -42.93
CA ALA A 180 -43.64 -29.17 -41.83
C ALA A 180 -42.28 -28.67 -42.33
N GLU A 181 -42.07 -27.36 -42.23
CA GLU A 181 -40.82 -26.65 -42.51
C GLU A 181 -40.93 -25.31 -41.74
N ALA A 182 -40.03 -24.82 -40.89
CA ALA A 182 -38.65 -25.12 -40.61
C ALA A 182 -38.41 -24.92 -39.09
N ALA A 183 -37.78 -25.92 -38.45
CA ALA A 183 -37.09 -25.74 -37.18
C ALA A 183 -35.59 -25.73 -37.50
N ALA A 184 -35.02 -24.53 -37.62
CA ALA A 184 -33.58 -24.31 -37.53
C ALA A 184 -33.33 -23.37 -36.33
N PRO A 185 -32.57 -23.79 -35.31
CA PRO A 185 -32.20 -22.92 -34.21
C PRO A 185 -31.20 -21.87 -34.72
N PRO A 186 -31.35 -20.57 -34.40
CA PRO A 186 -30.24 -19.66 -34.57
C PRO A 186 -29.17 -20.03 -33.53
N GLU A 187 -28.14 -20.65 -34.08
CA GLU A 187 -26.76 -20.81 -33.62
C GLU A 187 -26.33 -19.75 -32.61
N GLU A 188 -25.71 -20.23 -31.52
CA GLU A 188 -24.90 -19.43 -30.62
C GLU A 188 -23.72 -18.84 -31.39
N GLU A 189 -23.83 -17.58 -31.81
CA GLU A 189 -22.65 -16.78 -32.12
C GLU A 189 -22.05 -16.33 -30.77
N LYS A 190 -21.18 -17.17 -30.21
CA LYS A 190 -20.12 -16.71 -29.31
C LYS A 190 -19.22 -15.80 -30.12
N GLU A 191 -19.53 -14.50 -30.18
CA GLU A 191 -18.49 -13.49 -30.32
C GLU A 191 -17.61 -13.58 -29.07
N GLU A 192 -16.61 -14.46 -29.14
CA GLU A 192 -15.38 -14.32 -28.40
C GLU A 192 -14.73 -13.03 -28.91
N LYS A 193 -15.20 -11.91 -28.37
CA LYS A 193 -14.55 -10.63 -28.53
C LYS A 193 -13.23 -10.76 -27.80
N GLU A 194 -12.19 -11.13 -28.56
CA GLU A 194 -10.79 -11.19 -28.13
C GLU A 194 -10.55 -10.06 -27.13
N GLU A 195 -10.29 -10.45 -25.89
CA GLU A 195 -9.83 -9.50 -24.90
C GLU A 195 -8.57 -8.86 -25.48
N PRO A 196 -8.51 -7.53 -25.66
CA PRO A 196 -7.25 -6.91 -26.04
C PRO A 196 -6.29 -7.23 -24.89
N THR A 197 -5.31 -8.09 -25.16
CA THR A 197 -4.22 -8.37 -24.23
C THR A 197 -3.52 -7.04 -23.99
N VAL A 198 -3.85 -6.39 -22.87
CA VAL A 198 -3.25 -5.13 -22.48
C VAL A 198 -1.78 -5.44 -22.19
N ASP A 199 -0.91 -4.97 -23.07
CA ASP A 199 0.54 -5.08 -22.93
C ASP A 199 0.97 -4.22 -21.73
N PHE A 200 1.09 -4.86 -20.56
CA PHE A 200 1.45 -4.21 -19.30
C PHE A 200 2.86 -3.60 -19.33
N ASP A 201 3.75 -4.06 -20.23
CA ASP A 201 5.11 -3.52 -20.37
C ASP A 201 5.14 -2.18 -21.10
N LYS A 202 4.11 -1.86 -21.90
CA LYS A 202 3.97 -0.55 -22.58
C LYS A 202 3.06 0.43 -21.85
N LEU A 203 2.39 -0.01 -20.78
CA LEU A 203 1.53 0.84 -19.98
C LEU A 203 2.39 1.60 -18.96
N ASP A 204 2.88 2.77 -19.34
CA ASP A 204 3.60 3.64 -18.39
C ASP A 204 2.63 4.20 -17.35
N VAL A 205 2.55 3.46 -16.25
CA VAL A 205 1.79 3.75 -15.04
C VAL A 205 2.29 5.05 -14.37
N PHE A 206 3.45 5.61 -14.73
CA PHE A 206 4.00 6.82 -14.10
C PHE A 206 4.04 8.06 -15.02
N SER A 207 3.46 7.99 -16.22
CA SER A 207 3.44 9.11 -17.17
C SER A 207 2.18 10.00 -17.11
N VAL A 208 1.32 9.85 -16.08
CA VAL A 208 0.23 10.79 -15.77
C VAL A 208 0.66 11.75 -14.68
#